data_AF-V9D333-F1
#
_entry.id   AF-V9D333-F1
#
_cell.length_a   1.000
_cell.length_b   1.000
_cell.length_c   1.000
_cell.angle_alpha   90.00
_cell.angle_beta   90.00
_cell.angle_gamma   90.00
#
_symmetry.space_group_name_H-M   'P 1'
#
loop_
_entity.id
_entity.type
_entity.pdbx_description
1 polymer ?
#
loop_
_entity_poly.entity_id
_entity_poly.type
_entity_poly.pdbx_seq_one_letter_code
_entity_poly.pdbx_strand_id
1 'polypeptide(L)'
;MTSDSVAVATHNPLVVVDPVLNSDGYPPQFCPLISSFGEDPAECALGITNVVETTVWNEGIMFFLLNHRPNGTNNLMGAGVASVTLDTSSYPPVPQISRLPPQYWWDATCEPWYGDVCALRWDDHIYAYGHGIEGNPWVYLARVRADEATNVNCYEYWNGATWQSERLNGIAIGEKESVFWQINQGQVIWSSYFGCFLFVYCDNWMNSKVLLKSAQRPEGPWSDPITLYQARPLTDGSSIYAAVPHPYFDESGKTLVVTFTNHPNTIQAVRIVFG
;
A
#
# COMPACT_ATOMS: atom_id res chain seq x y z
N MET A 1 14.88 12.69 10.66
CA MET A 1 14.31 12.33 9.35
C MET A 1 12.94 11.74 9.60
N THR A 2 11.97 12.01 8.74
CA THR A 2 10.65 11.40 8.82
C THR A 2 10.71 10.00 8.21
N SER A 3 9.85 9.09 8.67
CA SER A 3 9.72 7.75 8.08
C SER A 3 8.77 7.71 6.89
N ASP A 4 7.85 8.68 6.83
CA ASP A 4 6.95 8.88 5.70
C ASP A 4 6.67 10.36 5.47
N SER A 5 6.07 10.65 4.30
CA SER A 5 5.63 11.97 3.88
C SER A 5 4.57 11.82 2.78
N VAL A 6 3.93 12.92 2.42
CA VAL A 6 2.92 12.96 1.36
C VAL A 6 3.21 14.11 0.40
N ALA A 7 2.97 13.86 -0.89
CA ALA A 7 3.01 14.87 -1.93
C ALA A 7 1.83 14.69 -2.89
N VAL A 8 1.47 15.74 -3.59
CA VAL A 8 0.41 15.74 -4.61
C VAL A 8 1.04 15.44 -5.97
N ALA A 9 0.53 14.43 -6.66
CA ALA A 9 0.95 14.10 -8.02
C ALA A 9 0.59 15.23 -9.01
N THR A 10 1.40 15.41 -10.05
CA THR A 10 1.09 16.33 -11.15
C THR A 10 0.81 15.57 -12.45
N HIS A 11 0.44 16.29 -13.51
CA HIS A 11 0.33 15.72 -14.87
C HIS A 11 1.68 15.25 -15.43
N ASN A 12 2.80 15.64 -14.84
CA ASN A 12 4.12 15.12 -15.17
C ASN A 12 4.52 14.06 -14.12
N PRO A 13 4.72 12.79 -14.51
CA PRO A 13 5.05 11.71 -13.56
C PRO A 13 6.41 11.87 -12.88
N LEU A 14 7.22 12.85 -13.30
CA LEU A 14 8.52 13.17 -12.70
C LEU A 14 8.45 14.37 -11.74
N VAL A 15 7.27 14.93 -11.51
CA VAL A 15 7.08 16.13 -10.69
C VAL A 15 5.93 15.90 -9.71
N VAL A 16 6.19 16.21 -8.46
CA VAL A 16 5.20 16.27 -7.37
C VAL A 16 5.19 17.67 -6.77
N VAL A 17 4.12 17.99 -6.04
CA VAL A 17 4.01 19.22 -5.26
C VAL A 17 3.85 18.83 -3.79
N ASP A 18 4.77 19.28 -2.95
CA ASP A 18 4.63 19.11 -1.50
C ASP A 18 3.60 20.12 -0.97
N PRO A 19 2.45 19.67 -0.43
CA PRO A 19 1.42 20.58 0.04
C PRO A 19 1.73 21.21 1.39
N VAL A 20 2.63 20.60 2.15
CA VAL A 20 3.02 21.03 3.49
C VAL A 20 4.52 20.89 3.64
N LEU A 21 5.20 21.99 3.95
CA LEU A 21 6.63 22.02 4.25
C LEU A 21 6.85 22.67 5.62
N ASN A 22 7.84 22.18 6.35
CA ASN A 22 8.31 22.82 7.58
C ASN A 22 9.13 24.10 7.27
N SER A 23 9.61 24.78 8.31
CA SER A 23 10.40 26.02 8.16
C SER A 23 11.69 25.85 7.37
N ASP A 24 12.21 24.63 7.27
CA ASP A 24 13.44 24.28 6.58
C ASP A 24 13.19 23.80 5.14
N GLY A 25 11.91 23.77 4.70
CA GLY A 25 11.53 23.35 3.34
C GLY A 25 11.44 21.83 3.15
N TYR A 26 11.30 21.06 4.23
CA TYR A 26 11.13 19.59 4.16
C TYR A 26 9.69 19.18 4.51
N PRO A 27 9.15 18.12 3.89
CA PRO A 27 7.86 17.59 4.28
C PRO A 27 7.90 17.03 5.71
N PRO A 28 6.87 17.28 6.53
CA PRO A 28 6.77 16.69 7.86
C PRO A 28 6.37 15.20 7.76
N GLN A 29 6.46 14.51 8.90
CA GLN A 29 5.91 13.16 9.08
C GLN A 29 4.41 13.23 8.80
N PHE A 30 3.91 12.45 7.83
CA PHE A 30 2.50 12.51 7.47
C PHE A 30 1.67 11.67 8.44
N CYS A 31 1.88 10.35 8.48
CA CYS A 31 1.22 9.50 9.47
C CYS A 31 1.87 9.71 10.85
N PRO A 32 1.17 10.25 11.86
CA PRO A 32 1.83 10.65 13.09
C PRO A 32 2.26 9.43 13.94
N LEU A 33 3.46 9.52 14.51
CA LEU A 33 3.82 8.75 15.70
C LEU A 33 3.18 9.41 16.92
N ILE A 34 2.59 8.61 17.80
CA ILE A 34 1.76 9.06 18.91
C ILE A 34 2.45 8.69 20.23
N SER A 35 2.95 9.71 20.94
CA SER A 35 3.67 9.53 22.20
C SER A 35 2.82 8.86 23.30
N SER A 36 1.51 9.09 23.32
CA SER A 36 0.60 8.42 24.27
C SER A 36 0.42 6.93 24.01
N PHE A 37 0.83 6.42 22.84
CA PHE A 37 0.95 4.99 22.56
C PHE A 37 2.36 4.45 22.87
N GLY A 38 3.26 5.29 23.41
CA GLY A 38 4.65 4.91 23.69
C GLY A 38 5.56 4.91 22.45
N GLU A 39 5.16 5.59 21.38
CA GLU A 39 5.93 5.63 20.14
C GLU A 39 6.97 6.76 20.19
N ASP A 40 8.24 6.39 20.25
CA ASP A 40 9.38 7.33 20.20
C ASP A 40 9.81 7.54 18.74
N PRO A 41 9.76 8.76 18.18
CA PRO A 41 10.26 9.03 16.82
C PRO A 41 11.73 8.68 16.55
N ALA A 42 12.55 8.48 17.59
CA ALA A 42 13.92 7.99 17.45
C ALA A 42 13.99 6.48 17.20
N GLU A 43 12.97 5.72 17.62
CA GLU A 43 12.94 4.27 17.55
C GLU A 43 11.75 3.73 16.76
N CYS A 44 10.73 4.52 16.46
CA CYS A 44 9.54 4.06 15.74
C CYS A 44 9.50 4.66 14.33
N ALA A 45 8.93 3.90 13.40
CA ALA A 45 8.69 4.31 12.04
C ALA A 45 7.36 3.74 11.56
N LEU A 46 6.70 4.46 10.65
CA LEU A 46 5.49 4.01 9.98
C LEU A 46 5.79 3.77 8.50
N GLY A 47 5.48 2.57 8.01
CA GLY A 47 5.33 2.33 6.59
C GLY A 47 3.90 2.68 6.19
N ILE A 48 3.73 3.46 5.13
CA ILE A 48 2.42 3.82 4.57
C ILE A 48 2.32 3.36 3.12
N THR A 49 1.11 3.11 2.65
CA THR A 49 0.83 2.78 1.25
C THR A 49 0.02 3.89 0.58
N ASN A 50 -1.13 3.56 -0.02
CA ASN A 50 -2.00 4.51 -0.71
C ASN A 50 -3.18 4.93 0.18
N VAL A 51 -3.76 6.09 -0.14
CA VAL A 51 -5.05 6.52 0.40
C VAL A 51 -6.15 6.03 -0.54
N VAL A 52 -7.22 5.47 0.02
CA VAL A 52 -8.41 5.03 -0.71
C VAL A 52 -9.63 5.82 -0.24
N GLU A 53 -10.43 6.30 -1.17
CA GLU A 53 -11.61 7.14 -0.88
C GLU A 53 -12.68 6.35 -0.10
N THR A 54 -13.37 7.03 0.83
CA THR A 54 -14.58 6.48 1.48
C THR A 54 -15.83 6.84 0.65
N THR A 55 -17.02 6.81 1.26
CA THR A 55 -18.25 7.30 0.63
C THR A 55 -18.43 8.81 0.76
N VAL A 56 -17.67 9.46 1.65
CA VAL A 56 -17.76 10.90 1.89
C VAL A 56 -16.75 11.62 1.00
N TRP A 57 -17.20 12.69 0.35
CA TRP A 57 -16.34 13.51 -0.50
C TRP A 57 -15.14 14.07 0.28
N ASN A 58 -13.96 14.03 -0.34
CA ASN A 58 -12.68 14.45 0.26
C ASN A 58 -12.25 13.65 1.51
N GLU A 59 -12.87 12.51 1.80
CA GLU A 59 -12.43 11.61 2.87
C GLU A 59 -11.82 10.33 2.29
N GLY A 60 -10.82 9.82 2.99
CA GLY A 60 -10.12 8.60 2.64
C GLY A 60 -9.60 7.87 3.85
N ILE A 61 -9.15 6.65 3.58
CA ILE A 61 -8.55 5.75 4.55
C ILE A 61 -7.15 5.42 4.07
N MET A 62 -6.20 5.45 4.99
CA MET A 62 -4.82 5.05 4.76
C MET A 62 -4.47 3.92 5.73
N PHE A 63 -3.80 2.90 5.22
CA PHE A 63 -3.26 1.82 6.03
C PHE A 63 -1.80 2.13 6.37
N PHE A 64 -1.38 1.72 7.57
CA PHE A 64 0.00 1.85 8.01
C PHE A 64 0.49 0.55 8.67
N LEU A 65 1.81 0.37 8.64
CA LEU A 65 2.52 -0.68 9.37
C LEU A 65 3.49 -0.04 10.36
N LEU A 66 3.27 -0.26 11.65
CA LEU A 66 4.13 0.26 12.72
C LEU A 66 5.35 -0.66 12.92
N ASN A 67 6.52 -0.04 12.98
CA ASN A 67 7.79 -0.71 13.20
C ASN A 67 8.53 -0.06 14.37
N HIS A 68 8.99 -0.87 15.33
CA HIS A 68 9.90 -0.47 16.41
C HIS A 68 11.32 -0.94 16.09
N ARG A 69 12.25 0.01 16.06
CA ARG A 69 13.61 -0.05 15.53
C ARG A 69 14.68 0.32 16.56
N PRO A 70 14.67 -0.25 17.78
CA PRO A 70 15.71 0.04 18.76
C PRO A 70 17.07 -0.37 18.17
N ASN A 71 18.04 0.55 18.19
CA ASN A 71 19.37 0.36 17.60
C ASN A 71 19.36 -0.01 16.09
N GLY A 72 18.29 0.32 15.36
CA GLY A 72 18.16 0.06 13.92
C GLY A 72 17.68 -1.35 13.55
N THR A 73 17.33 -2.20 14.50
CA THR A 73 16.77 -3.54 14.23
C THR A 73 15.26 -3.46 14.06
N ASN A 74 14.74 -3.83 12.88
CA ASN A 74 13.31 -3.79 12.60
C ASN A 74 12.51 -4.82 13.39
N ASN A 75 11.48 -4.37 14.12
CA ASN A 75 10.48 -5.22 14.77
C ASN A 75 9.10 -4.71 14.35
N LEU A 76 8.34 -5.52 13.61
CA LEU A 76 7.00 -5.15 13.19
C LEU A 76 6.04 -5.33 14.37
N MET A 77 5.31 -4.26 14.69
CA MET A 77 4.42 -4.22 15.86
C MET A 77 2.99 -4.54 15.48
N GLY A 78 2.49 -3.92 14.40
CA GLY A 78 1.13 -4.14 13.93
C GLY A 78 0.73 -3.22 12.80
N ALA A 79 -0.31 -3.63 12.07
CA ALA A 79 -0.93 -2.84 11.02
C ALA A 79 -2.16 -2.10 11.57
N GLY A 80 -2.41 -0.90 11.07
CA GLY A 80 -3.55 -0.08 11.50
C GLY A 80 -4.02 0.87 10.42
N VAL A 81 -4.97 1.72 10.81
CA VAL A 81 -5.71 2.59 9.90
C VAL A 81 -5.69 4.03 10.38
N ALA A 82 -5.59 4.97 9.45
CA ALA A 82 -5.79 6.39 9.67
C ALA A 82 -6.87 6.93 8.73
N SER A 83 -7.70 7.85 9.24
CA SER A 83 -8.57 8.65 8.38
C SER A 83 -7.78 9.80 7.79
N VAL A 84 -8.06 10.11 6.52
CA VAL A 84 -7.49 11.23 5.79
C VAL A 84 -8.63 12.10 5.31
N THR A 85 -8.49 13.41 5.47
CA THR A 85 -9.38 14.39 4.86
C THR A 85 -8.55 15.31 3.97
N LEU A 86 -9.12 15.77 2.85
CA LEU A 86 -8.42 16.63 1.91
C LEU A 86 -9.06 18.01 1.89
N ASP A 87 -8.33 19.02 2.34
CA ASP A 87 -8.74 20.42 2.19
C ASP A 87 -8.44 20.88 0.75
N THR A 88 -9.50 21.06 -0.02
CA THR A 88 -9.43 21.52 -1.42
C THR A 88 -9.76 23.00 -1.58
N SER A 89 -9.82 23.78 -0.48
CA SER A 89 -10.11 25.21 -0.52
C SER A 89 -8.92 26.05 -1.02
N SER A 90 -7.71 25.50 -1.00
CA SER A 90 -6.49 26.09 -1.54
C SER A 90 -5.76 25.14 -2.48
N TYR A 91 -4.86 25.68 -3.30
CA TYR A 91 -3.92 24.88 -4.10
C TYR A 91 -2.48 25.08 -3.61
N PRO A 92 -1.70 23.99 -3.44
CA PRO A 92 -2.11 22.59 -3.56
C PRO A 92 -3.13 22.19 -2.46
N PRO A 93 -3.97 21.16 -2.72
CA PRO A 93 -4.87 20.66 -1.70
C PRO A 93 -4.06 20.07 -0.53
N VAL A 94 -4.55 20.27 0.70
CA VAL A 94 -3.80 19.95 1.91
C VAL A 94 -4.42 18.74 2.60
N PRO A 95 -3.73 17.59 2.65
CA PRO A 95 -4.23 16.43 3.38
C PRO A 95 -4.05 16.62 4.88
N GLN A 96 -5.06 16.23 5.65
CA GLN A 96 -5.04 16.12 7.11
C GLN A 96 -5.29 14.66 7.47
N ILE A 97 -4.65 14.17 8.52
CA ILE A 97 -4.65 12.76 8.88
C ILE A 97 -4.83 12.55 10.38
N SER A 98 -5.58 11.51 10.74
CA SER A 98 -5.81 11.09 12.13
C SER A 98 -5.72 9.58 12.24
N ARG A 99 -4.80 9.06 13.06
CA ARG A 99 -4.72 7.61 13.33
C ARG A 99 -5.90 7.17 14.18
N LEU A 100 -6.49 6.04 13.80
CA LEU A 100 -7.62 5.47 14.51
C LEU A 100 -7.11 4.54 15.63
N PRO A 101 -7.57 4.73 16.89
CA PRO A 101 -7.16 3.88 18.00
C PRO A 101 -7.70 2.44 17.83
N PRO A 102 -7.12 1.44 18.51
CA PRO A 102 -5.93 1.50 19.37
C PRO A 102 -4.63 1.71 18.57
N GLN A 103 -3.45 1.53 19.19
CA GLN A 103 -2.15 1.75 18.54
C GLN A 103 -2.05 1.11 17.14
N TYR A 104 -2.50 -0.12 17.00
CA TYR A 104 -2.67 -0.82 15.73
C TYR A 104 -3.86 -1.76 15.84
N TRP A 105 -4.46 -2.09 14.71
CA TRP A 105 -5.68 -2.91 14.65
C TRP A 105 -5.39 -4.40 14.55
N TRP A 106 -4.28 -4.75 13.89
CA TRP A 106 -3.82 -6.13 13.68
C TRP A 106 -2.42 -6.30 14.24
N ASP A 107 -2.24 -7.27 15.12
CA ASP A 107 -0.96 -7.59 15.78
C ASP A 107 -0.03 -8.33 14.82
N ALA A 108 1.12 -7.74 14.51
CA ALA A 108 2.03 -8.25 13.49
C ALA A 108 2.65 -9.62 13.85
N THR A 109 2.58 -10.04 15.11
CA THR A 109 3.11 -11.33 15.58
C THR A 109 2.17 -12.51 15.32
N CYS A 110 0.88 -12.25 15.10
CA CYS A 110 -0.13 -13.30 14.96
C CYS A 110 -1.21 -13.02 13.92
N GLU A 111 -1.19 -11.88 13.23
CA GLU A 111 -2.15 -11.50 12.21
C GLU A 111 -1.44 -10.94 10.97
N PRO A 112 -2.03 -11.08 9.76
CA PRO A 112 -1.51 -10.43 8.56
C PRO A 112 -1.46 -8.90 8.70
N TRP A 113 -0.50 -8.29 8.01
CA TRP A 113 -0.21 -6.85 8.05
C TRP A 113 -1.10 -6.09 7.06
N TYR A 114 -2.42 -6.18 7.22
CA TYR A 114 -3.39 -5.70 6.24
C TYR A 114 -3.15 -4.25 5.79
N GLY A 115 -2.94 -4.08 4.48
CA GLY A 115 -2.75 -2.79 3.82
C GLY A 115 -1.28 -2.40 3.61
N ASP A 116 -0.32 -3.19 4.09
CA ASP A 116 1.11 -2.92 3.91
C ASP A 116 1.60 -3.19 2.48
N VAL A 117 0.93 -4.07 1.72
CA VAL A 117 1.15 -4.24 0.28
C VAL A 117 0.50 -3.07 -0.45
N CYS A 118 -0.84 -2.98 -0.35
CA CYS A 118 -1.65 -1.90 -0.90
C CYS A 118 -3.10 -1.96 -0.40
N ALA A 119 -3.86 -0.92 -0.71
CA ALA A 119 -5.31 -0.91 -0.60
C ALA A 119 -5.98 -0.59 -1.95
N LEU A 120 -7.22 -1.03 -2.12
CA LEU A 120 -8.04 -0.79 -3.30
C LEU A 120 -9.47 -0.42 -2.87
N ARG A 121 -10.00 0.67 -3.43
CA ARG A 121 -11.44 0.94 -3.40
C ARG A 121 -12.08 0.33 -4.63
N TRP A 122 -13.07 -0.54 -4.45
CA TRP A 122 -13.87 -1.10 -5.54
C TRP A 122 -15.33 -1.33 -5.12
N ASP A 123 -16.28 -0.94 -5.98
CA ASP A 123 -17.73 -0.95 -5.74
C ASP A 123 -18.17 -0.24 -4.45
N ASP A 124 -18.50 -0.96 -3.38
CA ASP A 124 -18.85 -0.42 -2.05
C ASP A 124 -17.82 -0.79 -0.97
N HIS A 125 -16.76 -1.53 -1.33
CA HIS A 125 -15.75 -2.01 -0.39
C HIS A 125 -14.38 -1.36 -0.58
N ILE A 126 -13.63 -1.31 0.51
CA ILE A 126 -12.19 -1.12 0.56
C ILE A 126 -11.54 -2.46 0.85
N TYR A 127 -10.55 -2.83 0.05
CA TYR A 127 -9.76 -4.05 0.17
C TYR A 127 -8.35 -3.68 0.64
N ALA A 128 -7.81 -4.43 1.61
CA ALA A 128 -6.49 -4.24 2.16
C ALA A 128 -5.67 -5.52 2.00
N TYR A 129 -4.63 -5.46 1.18
CA TYR A 129 -3.71 -6.56 0.91
C TYR A 129 -2.56 -6.47 1.91
N GLY A 130 -2.30 -7.54 2.65
CA GLY A 130 -1.31 -7.57 3.71
C GLY A 130 -0.42 -8.80 3.69
N HIS A 131 0.88 -8.65 3.90
CA HIS A 131 1.76 -9.79 4.10
C HIS A 131 1.35 -10.61 5.33
N GLY A 132 1.67 -11.91 5.33
CA GLY A 132 1.62 -12.72 6.53
C GLY A 132 2.64 -12.28 7.58
N ILE A 133 2.56 -12.92 8.75
CA ILE A 133 3.55 -12.76 9.83
C ILE A 133 4.97 -13.12 9.35
N GLU A 134 5.98 -12.75 10.14
CA GLU A 134 7.39 -13.00 9.79
C GLU A 134 7.65 -14.47 9.40
N GLY A 135 8.34 -14.68 8.27
CA GLY A 135 8.62 -16.00 7.70
C GLY A 135 7.49 -16.60 6.85
N ASN A 136 6.29 -15.99 6.85
CA ASN A 136 5.17 -16.38 5.99
C ASN A 136 5.27 -15.66 4.63
N PRO A 137 5.44 -16.37 3.49
CA PRO A 137 5.68 -15.75 2.19
C PRO A 137 4.40 -15.32 1.46
N TRP A 138 3.23 -15.46 2.08
CA TRP A 138 1.93 -15.26 1.45
C TRP A 138 1.33 -13.88 1.77
N VAL A 139 0.45 -13.41 0.89
CA VAL A 139 -0.34 -12.19 1.08
C VAL A 139 -1.80 -12.56 1.29
N TYR A 140 -2.43 -11.92 2.26
CA TYR A 140 -3.82 -12.12 2.66
C TYR A 140 -4.64 -10.87 2.39
N LEU A 141 -5.97 -11.02 2.44
CA LEU A 141 -6.89 -9.97 2.07
C LEU A 141 -7.96 -9.75 3.14
N ALA A 142 -8.13 -8.51 3.56
CA ALA A 142 -9.27 -8.04 4.32
C ALA A 142 -10.09 -7.07 3.48
N ARG A 143 -11.39 -6.92 3.79
CA ARG A 143 -12.23 -5.89 3.21
C ARG A 143 -13.17 -5.29 4.24
N VAL A 144 -13.71 -4.12 3.93
CA VAL A 144 -14.74 -3.44 4.72
C VAL A 144 -15.61 -2.62 3.78
N ARG A 145 -16.87 -2.38 4.15
CA ARG A 145 -17.67 -1.38 3.43
C ARG A 145 -17.08 0.01 3.63
N ALA A 146 -17.05 0.81 2.57
CA ALA A 146 -16.34 2.08 2.57
C ALA A 146 -16.89 3.12 3.55
N ASP A 147 -18.17 3.03 3.91
CA ASP A 147 -18.84 3.83 4.95
C ASP A 147 -18.56 3.34 6.39
N GLU A 148 -17.98 2.15 6.55
CA GLU A 148 -17.69 1.52 7.85
C GLU A 148 -16.18 1.38 8.11
N ALA A 149 -15.35 1.93 7.23
CA ALA A 149 -13.90 1.69 7.19
C ALA A 149 -13.13 2.22 8.41
N THR A 150 -13.75 3.07 9.24
CA THR A 150 -13.17 3.54 10.51
C THR A 150 -13.45 2.60 11.69
N ASN A 151 -14.14 1.47 11.48
CA ASN A 151 -14.48 0.50 12.52
C ASN A 151 -13.91 -0.88 12.21
N VAL A 152 -12.87 -1.27 12.96
CA VAL A 152 -12.20 -2.57 12.80
C VAL A 152 -13.15 -3.78 12.93
N ASN A 153 -14.24 -3.66 13.66
CA ASN A 153 -15.20 -4.76 13.85
C ASN A 153 -16.09 -5.00 12.62
N CYS A 154 -16.09 -4.09 11.64
CA CYS A 154 -16.82 -4.25 10.38
C CYS A 154 -15.95 -4.91 9.29
N TYR A 155 -14.67 -5.18 9.56
CA TYR A 155 -13.79 -5.82 8.59
C TYR A 155 -14.09 -7.32 8.48
N GLU A 156 -14.11 -7.79 7.24
CA GLU A 156 -14.19 -9.20 6.87
C GLU A 156 -12.86 -9.67 6.28
N TYR A 157 -12.55 -10.95 6.46
CA TYR A 157 -11.29 -11.57 6.09
C TYR A 157 -11.54 -12.71 5.10
N TRP A 158 -10.74 -12.78 4.04
CA TRP A 158 -10.82 -13.86 3.07
C TRP A 158 -10.16 -15.13 3.62
N ASN A 159 -10.91 -16.23 3.71
CA ASN A 159 -10.40 -17.50 4.25
C ASN A 159 -10.02 -18.54 3.15
N GLY A 160 -9.91 -18.09 1.90
CA GLY A 160 -9.68 -18.96 0.74
C GLY A 160 -10.94 -19.46 0.03
N ALA A 161 -12.11 -19.30 0.65
CA ALA A 161 -13.39 -19.74 0.08
C ALA A 161 -14.51 -18.73 0.24
N THR A 162 -14.60 -18.08 1.40
CA THR A 162 -15.64 -17.09 1.73
C THR A 162 -15.04 -15.95 2.55
N TRP A 163 -15.77 -14.84 2.59
CA TRP A 163 -15.55 -13.76 3.54
C TRP A 163 -16.12 -14.16 4.91
N GLN A 164 -15.40 -13.85 5.98
CA GLN A 164 -15.80 -14.13 7.35
C GLN A 164 -15.43 -12.97 8.28
N SER A 165 -16.13 -12.79 9.39
CA SER A 165 -15.80 -11.73 10.37
C SER A 165 -14.69 -12.16 11.33
N GLU A 166 -14.46 -13.47 11.49
CA GLU A 166 -13.40 -13.99 12.33
C GLU A 166 -12.04 -13.69 11.71
N ARG A 167 -11.18 -13.05 12.49
CA ARG A 167 -9.81 -12.73 12.08
C ARG A 167 -9.01 -13.99 11.79
N LEU A 168 -8.10 -13.90 10.83
CA LEU A 168 -7.20 -15.00 10.50
C LEU A 168 -6.11 -15.15 11.56
N ASN A 169 -5.84 -16.39 11.98
CA ASN A 169 -4.68 -16.71 12.80
C ASN A 169 -3.45 -16.88 11.90
N GLY A 170 -2.56 -15.89 11.90
CA GLY A 170 -1.32 -15.82 11.12
C GLY A 170 -0.39 -17.03 11.25
N ILE A 171 -0.45 -17.75 12.38
CA ILE A 171 0.35 -18.96 12.64
C ILE A 171 -0.24 -20.19 11.92
N ALA A 172 -1.56 -20.20 11.69
CA ALA A 172 -2.29 -21.37 11.16
C ALA A 172 -2.63 -21.26 9.67
N ILE A 173 -2.58 -20.06 9.10
CA ILE A 173 -2.90 -19.79 7.69
C ILE A 173 -1.71 -20.00 6.76
N GLY A 174 -1.99 -20.25 5.49
CA GLY A 174 -0.97 -20.40 4.45
C GLY A 174 -1.53 -20.15 3.05
N GLU A 175 -1.07 -20.96 2.08
CA GLU A 175 -1.44 -20.83 0.66
C GLU A 175 -2.95 -20.78 0.44
N LYS A 176 -3.72 -21.61 1.15
CA LYS A 176 -5.17 -21.73 0.97
C LYS A 176 -5.90 -20.40 1.19
N GLU A 177 -5.52 -19.64 2.20
CA GLU A 177 -6.15 -18.36 2.57
C GLU A 177 -5.55 -17.17 1.79
N SER A 178 -4.47 -17.40 1.05
CA SER A 178 -3.71 -16.35 0.39
C SER A 178 -4.29 -15.93 -0.97
N VAL A 179 -3.92 -14.73 -1.40
CA VAL A 179 -4.22 -14.21 -2.75
C VAL A 179 -2.96 -14.03 -3.59
N PHE A 180 -1.78 -13.88 -2.96
CA PHE A 180 -0.49 -13.82 -3.63
C PHE A 180 0.61 -14.53 -2.86
N TRP A 181 1.72 -14.79 -3.56
CA TRP A 181 2.92 -15.41 -3.04
C TRP A 181 4.14 -14.57 -3.40
N GLN A 182 5.02 -14.36 -2.43
CA GLN A 182 6.37 -13.80 -2.62
C GLN A 182 6.38 -12.43 -3.25
N ILE A 183 5.46 -11.62 -2.73
CA ILE A 183 5.34 -10.22 -3.05
C ILE A 183 6.32 -9.46 -2.18
N ASN A 184 6.95 -8.46 -2.80
CA ASN A 184 7.75 -7.50 -2.09
C ASN A 184 6.91 -6.26 -1.75
N GLN A 185 6.43 -5.54 -2.77
CA GLN A 185 5.37 -4.54 -2.67
C GLN A 185 4.78 -4.30 -4.07
N GLY A 186 3.53 -3.86 -4.15
CA GLY A 186 2.85 -3.54 -5.40
C GLY A 186 1.54 -2.80 -5.17
N GLN A 187 0.72 -2.69 -6.20
CA GLN A 187 -0.58 -2.04 -6.11
C GLN A 187 -1.58 -2.68 -7.08
N VAL A 188 -2.79 -2.90 -6.57
CA VAL A 188 -3.93 -3.37 -7.37
C VAL A 188 -4.71 -2.18 -7.91
N ILE A 189 -5.09 -2.25 -9.18
CA ILE A 189 -5.99 -1.28 -9.84
C ILE A 189 -7.03 -2.02 -10.68
N TRP A 190 -8.15 -1.38 -10.96
CA TRP A 190 -9.04 -1.81 -12.03
C TRP A 190 -8.59 -1.21 -13.37
N SER A 191 -8.56 -2.02 -14.42
CA SER A 191 -8.33 -1.55 -15.79
C SER A 191 -9.61 -1.64 -16.60
N SER A 192 -10.17 -0.48 -16.93
CA SER A 192 -11.32 -0.39 -17.86
C SER A 192 -10.95 -0.84 -19.28
N TYR A 193 -9.68 -0.74 -19.68
CA TYR A 193 -9.22 -1.18 -21.00
C TYR A 193 -9.27 -2.70 -21.15
N PHE A 194 -8.86 -3.44 -20.11
CA PHE A 194 -8.88 -4.91 -20.12
C PHE A 194 -10.15 -5.51 -19.49
N GLY A 195 -10.94 -4.72 -18.76
CA GLY A 195 -12.11 -5.21 -18.03
C GLY A 195 -11.72 -6.18 -16.91
N CYS A 196 -10.62 -5.92 -16.21
CA CYS A 196 -10.13 -6.77 -15.12
C CYS A 196 -9.28 -5.98 -14.12
N PHE A 197 -9.05 -6.57 -12.95
CA PHE A 197 -8.05 -6.09 -12.00
C PHE A 197 -6.66 -6.42 -12.49
N LEU A 198 -5.74 -5.47 -12.32
CA LEU A 198 -4.31 -5.64 -12.53
C LEU A 198 -3.60 -5.45 -11.20
N PHE A 199 -2.69 -6.36 -10.88
CA PHE A 199 -1.75 -6.21 -9.78
C PHE A 199 -0.36 -6.00 -10.36
N VAL A 200 0.18 -4.79 -10.22
CA VAL A 200 1.54 -4.44 -10.66
C VAL A 200 2.45 -4.41 -9.45
N TYR A 201 3.59 -5.11 -9.51
CA TYR A 201 4.38 -5.37 -8.31
C TYR A 201 5.84 -5.73 -8.61
N CYS A 202 6.67 -5.72 -7.56
CA CYS A 202 7.98 -6.39 -7.52
C CYS A 202 7.86 -7.69 -6.71
N ASP A 203 8.52 -8.76 -7.15
CA ASP A 203 8.66 -10.00 -6.35
C ASP A 203 9.86 -9.92 -5.39
N ASN A 204 9.98 -10.89 -4.49
CA ASN A 204 11.10 -10.96 -3.54
C ASN A 204 12.42 -11.44 -4.14
N TRP A 205 12.53 -11.67 -5.46
CA TRP A 205 13.66 -12.42 -6.06
C TRP A 205 14.85 -11.53 -6.41
N MET A 206 14.78 -10.24 -6.06
CA MET A 206 15.79 -9.23 -6.39
C MET A 206 16.13 -9.19 -7.90
N ASN A 207 15.19 -9.60 -8.75
CA ASN A 207 15.41 -9.76 -10.19
C ASN A 207 15.20 -8.47 -11.01
N SER A 208 14.80 -7.40 -10.32
CA SER A 208 14.52 -6.07 -10.88
C SER A 208 13.44 -6.03 -11.96
N LYS A 209 12.42 -6.85 -11.83
CA LYS A 209 11.27 -6.89 -12.75
C LYS A 209 10.08 -6.13 -12.16
N VAL A 210 9.42 -5.37 -13.02
CA VAL A 210 8.03 -4.95 -12.83
C VAL A 210 7.16 -6.05 -13.42
N LEU A 211 6.37 -6.68 -12.57
CA LEU A 211 5.48 -7.78 -12.93
C LEU A 211 4.03 -7.34 -12.92
N LEU A 212 3.19 -8.08 -13.65
CA LEU A 212 1.74 -7.91 -13.66
C LEU A 212 1.03 -9.26 -13.52
N LYS A 213 0.02 -9.30 -12.66
CA LYS A 213 -1.01 -10.35 -12.60
C LYS A 213 -2.37 -9.73 -12.91
N SER A 214 -3.32 -10.54 -13.37
CA SER A 214 -4.69 -10.10 -13.61
C SER A 214 -5.74 -11.02 -12.99
N ALA A 215 -6.90 -10.47 -12.63
CA ALA A 215 -8.02 -11.22 -12.08
C ALA A 215 -9.36 -10.55 -12.38
N GLN A 216 -10.44 -11.32 -12.30
CA GLN A 216 -11.82 -10.81 -12.44
C GLN A 216 -12.43 -10.36 -11.11
N ARG A 217 -11.79 -10.70 -9.97
CA ARG A 217 -12.22 -10.31 -8.62
C ARG A 217 -11.00 -9.91 -7.79
N PRO A 218 -11.16 -9.05 -6.77
CA PRO A 218 -10.05 -8.60 -5.92
C PRO A 218 -9.30 -9.74 -5.21
N GLU A 219 -10.00 -10.81 -4.83
CA GLU A 219 -9.44 -12.01 -4.21
C GLU A 219 -8.90 -13.04 -5.22
N GLY A 220 -9.06 -12.81 -6.53
CA GLY A 220 -8.65 -13.73 -7.57
C GLY A 220 -9.74 -14.70 -8.03
N PRO A 221 -9.38 -15.82 -8.69
CA PRO A 221 -8.01 -16.31 -8.90
C PRO A 221 -7.21 -15.36 -9.79
N TRP A 222 -5.94 -15.17 -9.43
CA TRP A 222 -4.99 -14.34 -10.16
C TRP A 222 -4.21 -15.15 -11.19
N SER A 223 -3.94 -14.56 -12.35
CA SER A 223 -3.16 -15.19 -13.42
C SER A 223 -1.71 -15.47 -13.00
N ASP A 224 -1.01 -16.25 -13.82
CA ASP A 224 0.45 -16.25 -13.81
C ASP A 224 1.00 -14.84 -14.11
N PRO A 225 2.17 -14.49 -13.55
CA PRO A 225 2.74 -13.17 -13.76
C PRO A 225 3.34 -13.03 -15.15
N ILE A 226 3.14 -11.86 -15.76
CA ILE A 226 3.90 -11.43 -16.93
C ILE A 226 4.88 -10.32 -16.54
N THR A 227 6.00 -10.22 -17.26
CA THR A 227 6.94 -9.10 -17.07
C THR A 227 6.51 -7.92 -17.92
N LEU A 228 6.23 -6.78 -17.29
CA LEU A 228 5.96 -5.52 -17.98
C LEU A 228 7.26 -4.79 -18.33
N TYR A 229 8.24 -4.83 -17.43
CA TYR A 229 9.49 -4.11 -17.60
C TYR A 229 10.62 -4.77 -16.82
N GLN A 230 11.81 -4.79 -17.44
CA GLN A 230 13.05 -5.20 -16.79
C GLN A 230 13.88 -3.95 -16.51
N ALA A 231 14.00 -3.59 -15.24
CA ALA A 231 14.81 -2.46 -14.82
C ALA A 231 16.29 -2.83 -14.77
N ARG A 232 17.14 -1.81 -14.91
CA ARG A 232 18.57 -1.89 -14.61
C ARG A 232 18.81 -1.27 -13.23
N PRO A 233 19.31 -2.03 -12.24
CA PRO A 233 19.74 -1.47 -10.96
C PRO A 233 20.77 -0.36 -11.16
N LEU A 234 20.64 0.72 -10.38
CA LEU A 234 21.62 1.82 -10.41
C LEU A 234 22.92 1.46 -9.70
N THR A 235 22.86 0.56 -8.72
CA THR A 235 24.01 0.07 -7.96
C THR A 235 24.21 -1.42 -8.24
N ASP A 236 25.45 -1.84 -8.49
CA ASP A 236 25.77 -3.25 -8.72
C ASP A 236 25.35 -4.11 -7.51
N GLY A 237 24.68 -5.23 -7.77
CA GLY A 237 24.16 -6.13 -6.73
C GLY A 237 22.89 -5.66 -6.02
N SER A 238 22.29 -4.53 -6.44
CA SER A 238 21.01 -4.06 -5.90
C SER A 238 19.80 -4.45 -6.78
N SER A 239 18.59 -4.11 -6.33
CA SER A 239 17.34 -4.35 -7.05
C SER A 239 16.37 -3.18 -6.97
N ILE A 240 15.30 -3.23 -7.77
CA ILE A 240 14.16 -2.32 -7.62
C ILE A 240 13.15 -2.84 -6.59
N TYR A 241 12.31 -1.94 -6.08
CA TYR A 241 11.33 -2.14 -5.01
C TYR A 241 10.04 -1.34 -5.31
N ALA A 242 8.90 -1.76 -4.76
CA ALA A 242 7.61 -1.04 -4.82
C ALA A 242 7.20 -0.52 -6.20
N ALA A 243 6.88 -1.42 -7.13
CA ALA A 243 6.29 -1.02 -8.40
C ALA A 243 4.83 -0.60 -8.21
N VAL A 244 4.50 0.65 -8.54
CA VAL A 244 3.15 1.23 -8.38
C VAL A 244 2.65 1.73 -9.73
N PRO A 245 1.50 1.25 -10.23
CA PRO A 245 0.87 1.73 -11.44
C PRO A 245 0.05 3.00 -11.16
N HIS A 246 0.09 3.94 -12.10
CA HIS A 246 -0.58 5.24 -12.03
C HIS A 246 -1.56 5.38 -13.20
N PRO A 247 -2.77 4.78 -13.10
CA PRO A 247 -3.72 4.73 -14.22
C PRO A 247 -4.25 6.12 -14.62
N TYR A 248 -4.19 7.10 -13.72
CA TYR A 248 -4.67 8.46 -13.93
C TYR A 248 -3.83 9.28 -14.94
N PHE A 249 -2.67 8.80 -15.39
CA PHE A 249 -1.92 9.46 -16.48
C PHE A 249 -2.47 9.16 -17.89
N ASP A 250 -3.26 8.10 -18.04
CA ASP A 250 -3.92 7.75 -19.30
C ASP A 250 -5.23 7.00 -19.01
N GLU A 251 -6.33 7.74 -18.92
CA GLU A 251 -7.65 7.19 -18.64
C GLU A 251 -8.18 6.25 -19.73
N SER A 252 -7.59 6.25 -20.94
CA SER A 252 -7.94 5.26 -21.97
C SER A 252 -7.48 3.85 -21.60
N GLY A 253 -6.53 3.73 -20.66
CA GLY A 253 -5.91 2.49 -20.20
C GLY A 253 -5.03 1.79 -21.24
N LYS A 254 -4.81 2.41 -22.41
CA LYS A 254 -3.90 1.88 -23.45
C LYS A 254 -2.45 1.92 -23.01
N THR A 255 -2.10 2.88 -22.15
CA THR A 255 -0.78 2.98 -21.56
C THR A 255 -0.85 3.09 -20.04
N LEU A 256 0.24 2.72 -19.38
CA LEU A 256 0.32 2.72 -17.93
C LEU A 256 1.67 3.28 -17.50
N VAL A 257 1.65 4.36 -16.74
CA VAL A 257 2.84 4.82 -16.03
C VAL A 257 3.02 3.94 -14.81
N VAL A 258 4.23 3.44 -14.61
CA VAL A 258 4.62 2.68 -13.41
C VAL A 258 5.84 3.34 -12.80
N THR A 259 5.77 3.63 -11.50
CA THR A 259 6.95 4.07 -10.73
C THR A 259 7.50 2.94 -9.89
N PHE A 260 8.80 2.94 -9.65
CA PHE A 260 9.44 2.02 -8.70
C PHE A 260 10.65 2.69 -8.06
N THR A 261 11.03 2.21 -6.88
CA THR A 261 12.24 2.63 -6.19
C THR A 261 13.43 1.83 -6.73
N ASN A 262 14.47 2.53 -7.20
CA ASN A 262 15.74 1.94 -7.57
C ASN A 262 16.78 2.35 -6.51
N HIS A 263 17.45 1.37 -5.91
CA HIS A 263 18.38 1.60 -4.81
C HIS A 263 19.53 2.56 -5.23
N PRO A 264 19.91 3.56 -4.42
CA PRO A 264 19.57 3.76 -2.99
C PRO A 264 18.48 4.83 -2.75
N ASN A 265 17.29 4.69 -3.32
CA ASN A 265 16.11 5.57 -3.18
C ASN A 265 15.90 6.58 -4.32
N THR A 266 16.31 6.23 -5.54
CA THR A 266 15.90 6.97 -6.74
C THR A 266 14.58 6.43 -7.26
N ILE A 267 13.52 7.24 -7.26
CA ILE A 267 12.26 6.87 -7.89
C ILE A 267 12.39 7.04 -9.40
N GLN A 268 12.07 5.99 -10.17
CA GLN A 268 12.03 6.02 -11.62
C GLN A 268 10.61 5.76 -12.11
N ALA A 269 10.24 6.39 -13.22
CA ALA A 269 8.97 6.16 -13.90
C ALA A 269 9.22 5.55 -15.29
N VAL A 270 8.41 4.57 -15.66
CA VAL A 270 8.37 3.99 -17.01
C VAL A 270 6.97 4.06 -17.57
N ARG A 271 6.87 4.23 -18.89
CA ARG A 271 5.60 4.17 -19.61
C ARG A 271 5.47 2.83 -20.32
N ILE A 272 4.51 2.03 -19.89
CA ILE A 272 4.13 0.77 -20.52
C ILE A 272 3.07 1.05 -21.59
N VAL A 273 3.20 0.42 -22.75
CA VAL A 273 2.21 0.51 -23.84
C VAL A 273 1.62 -0.87 -24.03
N PHE A 274 0.30 -1.00 -23.88
CA PHE A 274 -0.40 -2.23 -24.15
C PHE A 274 -0.72 -2.33 -25.65
N GLY A 275 -0.48 -3.50 -26.23
CA GLY A 275 -0.74 -3.80 -27.63
C GLY A 275 -2.19 -4.19 -27.92
#